data_AF-A0A4U0RB64-F1
#
_entry.id   AF-A0A4U0RB64-F1
#
_cell.length_a   1.000
_cell.length_b   1.000
_cell.length_c   1.000
_cell.angle_alpha   90.00
_cell.angle_beta   90.00
_cell.angle_gamma   90.00
#
_symmetry.space_group_name_H-M   'P 1'
#
loop_
_entity.id
_entity.type
_entity.pdbx_description
1 polymer ?
#
loop_
_entity_poly.entity_id
_entity_poly.type
_entity_poly.pdbx_seq_one_letter_code
_entity_poly.pdbx_strand_id
1 'polypeptide(L)'
;MTIWHLHLLNARNALTWVMPEIRATARAAVALAEGHVDLPRFDLIVRAAGQPLPDSGMAGRVTGPGVIEVTLTPGRFQPDALRRLLLREMVHLLRTDRPGGIPSLGEAVVSEGLAGQFAQAVLGGEADARDAMRPAQGSLRQAANLWARRDYDHDEWFSGRGRMRRGTGQGIGHRLIAEHLAHAPGEDVMSLLLASADSFRPALRRLLATEGIEAPEEEAEVSEAEAEQTQASGEPEVSELDVTGKDALSEDGSGDELPVGDGDETKELIASRDTGGPAPSPAGPRTSGGPAGDPRDI
;
A
#
# COMPACT_ATOMS: atom_id res chain seq x y z
N MET A 1 7.04 4.39 -22.89
CA MET A 1 6.07 3.29 -22.78
C MET A 1 6.59 2.29 -21.77
N THR A 2 5.90 2.22 -20.64
CA THR A 2 6.04 1.25 -19.58
C THR A 2 5.79 -0.15 -20.11
N ILE A 3 6.64 -1.08 -19.68
CA ILE A 3 6.52 -2.50 -20.01
C ILE A 3 5.77 -3.17 -18.87
N TRP A 4 4.64 -3.79 -19.17
CA TRP A 4 3.85 -4.51 -18.18
C TRP A 4 3.17 -5.74 -18.80
N HIS A 5 2.88 -6.74 -17.97
CA HIS A 5 2.20 -7.96 -18.39
C HIS A 5 0.91 -8.17 -17.59
N LEU A 6 -0.15 -8.59 -18.29
CA LEU A 6 -1.44 -8.90 -17.70
C LEU A 6 -1.64 -10.42 -17.59
N HIS A 7 -1.75 -10.90 -16.35
CA HIS A 7 -1.98 -12.31 -16.01
C HIS A 7 -3.42 -12.48 -15.51
N LEU A 8 -4.27 -13.10 -16.32
CA LEU A 8 -5.66 -13.41 -15.93
C LEU A 8 -5.71 -14.85 -15.41
N LEU A 9 -5.84 -15.02 -14.09
CA LEU A 9 -5.94 -16.33 -13.46
C LEU A 9 -7.35 -16.92 -13.66
N ASN A 10 -7.56 -17.55 -14.81
CA ASN A 10 -8.88 -17.96 -15.29
C ASN A 10 -9.00 -19.46 -15.64
N ALA A 11 -8.22 -20.34 -15.00
CA ALA A 11 -8.26 -21.79 -15.29
C ALA A 11 -9.65 -22.43 -15.10
N ARG A 12 -10.53 -21.81 -14.30
CA ARG A 12 -11.91 -22.26 -14.05
C ARG A 12 -12.97 -21.40 -14.75
N ASN A 13 -12.59 -20.60 -15.74
CA ASN A 13 -13.49 -19.75 -16.55
C ASN A 13 -14.32 -18.70 -15.78
N ALA A 14 -13.99 -18.41 -14.52
CA ALA A 14 -14.72 -17.46 -13.68
C ALA A 14 -14.67 -16.01 -14.22
N LEU A 15 -13.59 -15.64 -14.91
CA LEU A 15 -13.39 -14.31 -15.50
C LEU A 15 -13.81 -14.22 -16.96
N THR A 16 -14.09 -15.34 -17.65
CA THR A 16 -14.16 -15.43 -19.12
C THR A 16 -15.00 -14.32 -19.77
N TRP A 17 -16.14 -14.01 -19.19
CA TRP A 17 -17.11 -13.06 -19.71
C TRP A 17 -16.78 -11.58 -19.44
N VAL A 18 -15.83 -11.29 -18.55
CA VAL A 18 -15.33 -9.93 -18.27
C VAL A 18 -13.89 -9.71 -18.74
N MET A 19 -13.23 -10.73 -19.29
CA MET A 19 -11.83 -10.63 -19.74
C MET A 19 -11.59 -9.51 -20.77
N PRO A 20 -12.44 -9.32 -21.81
CA PRO A 20 -12.25 -8.25 -22.77
C PRO A 20 -12.24 -6.87 -22.10
N GLU A 21 -13.18 -6.63 -21.19
CA GLU A 21 -13.33 -5.36 -20.48
C GLU A 21 -12.19 -5.14 -19.48
N ILE A 22 -11.73 -6.19 -18.77
CA ILE A 22 -10.54 -6.09 -17.92
C ILE A 22 -9.32 -5.66 -18.75
N ARG A 23 -9.10 -6.29 -19.91
CA ARG A 23 -7.97 -5.97 -20.80
C ARG A 23 -8.06 -4.53 -21.31
N ALA A 24 -9.23 -4.09 -21.73
CA ALA A 24 -9.45 -2.73 -22.22
C ALA A 24 -9.26 -1.69 -21.10
N THR A 25 -9.83 -1.95 -19.93
CA THR A 25 -9.75 -1.07 -18.76
C THR A 25 -8.33 -0.96 -18.23
N ALA A 26 -7.58 -2.07 -18.15
CA ALA A 26 -6.20 -2.06 -17.70
C ALA A 26 -5.30 -1.26 -18.65
N ARG A 27 -5.43 -1.46 -19.97
CA ARG A 27 -4.70 -0.65 -20.96
C ARG A 27 -5.01 0.83 -20.85
N ALA A 28 -6.29 1.19 -20.71
CA ALA A 28 -6.71 2.57 -20.56
C ALA A 28 -6.18 3.20 -19.25
N ALA A 29 -6.21 2.46 -18.14
CA ALA A 29 -5.69 2.93 -16.86
C ALA A 29 -4.17 3.17 -16.91
N VAL A 30 -3.41 2.24 -17.50
CA VAL A 30 -1.96 2.40 -17.66
C VAL A 30 -1.64 3.60 -18.55
N ALA A 31 -2.30 3.71 -19.71
CA ALA A 31 -2.07 4.83 -20.63
C ALA A 31 -2.42 6.20 -20.00
N LEU A 32 -3.46 6.24 -19.15
CA LEU A 32 -3.78 7.44 -18.36
C LEU A 32 -2.66 7.78 -17.38
N ALA A 33 -2.21 6.81 -16.58
CA ALA A 33 -1.14 7.02 -15.61
C ALA A 33 0.19 7.44 -16.28
N GLU A 34 0.57 6.80 -17.39
CA GLU A 34 1.78 7.16 -18.16
C GLU A 34 1.75 8.60 -18.70
N GLY A 35 0.57 9.20 -18.85
CA GLY A 35 0.44 10.62 -19.21
C GLY A 35 0.88 11.58 -18.11
N HIS A 36 1.08 11.08 -16.89
CA HIS A 36 1.38 11.89 -15.71
C HIS A 36 2.65 11.45 -14.97
N VAL A 37 2.98 10.16 -15.00
CA VAL A 37 4.07 9.58 -14.20
C VAL A 37 4.83 8.51 -14.97
N ASP A 38 6.12 8.38 -14.68
CA ASP A 38 6.95 7.29 -15.19
C ASP A 38 6.72 6.03 -14.36
N LEU A 39 5.88 5.12 -14.87
CA LEU A 39 5.63 3.85 -14.20
C LEU A 39 6.79 2.85 -14.40
N PRO A 40 7.22 2.15 -13.33
CA PRO A 40 8.20 1.08 -13.44
C PRO A 40 7.61 -0.11 -14.19
N ARG A 41 8.44 -1.11 -14.49
CA ARG A 41 7.95 -2.35 -15.07
C ARG A 41 7.17 -3.14 -14.02
N PHE A 42 6.04 -3.72 -14.40
CA PHE A 42 5.24 -4.48 -13.44
C PHE A 42 4.38 -5.58 -14.08
N ASP A 43 3.98 -6.53 -13.25
CA ASP A 43 2.97 -7.54 -13.55
C ASP A 43 1.63 -7.15 -12.91
N LEU A 44 0.56 -7.22 -13.70
CA LEU A 44 -0.81 -7.11 -13.23
C LEU A 44 -1.46 -8.49 -13.20
N ILE A 45 -1.71 -9.01 -12.01
CA ILE A 45 -2.38 -10.29 -11.79
C ILE A 45 -3.84 -10.00 -11.46
N VAL A 46 -4.78 -10.61 -12.20
CA VAL A 46 -6.21 -10.51 -11.93
C VAL A 46 -6.81 -11.88 -11.69
N ARG A 47 -7.54 -12.03 -10.58
CA ARG A 47 -8.23 -13.27 -10.21
C ARG A 47 -9.67 -13.03 -9.77
N ALA A 48 -10.50 -14.06 -9.92
CA ALA A 48 -11.84 -14.05 -9.34
C ALA A 48 -11.78 -14.29 -7.82
N ALA A 49 -12.61 -13.57 -7.07
CA ALA A 49 -12.77 -13.77 -5.64
C ALA A 49 -13.47 -15.12 -5.36
N GLY A 50 -13.03 -15.84 -4.32
CA GLY A 50 -13.70 -17.06 -3.87
C GLY A 50 -15.03 -16.81 -3.18
N GLN A 51 -15.23 -15.59 -2.65
CA GLN A 51 -16.48 -15.10 -2.07
C GLN A 51 -16.73 -13.67 -2.55
N PRO A 52 -18.01 -13.22 -2.64
CA PRO A 52 -18.31 -11.85 -3.05
C PRO A 52 -17.61 -10.81 -2.16
N LEU A 53 -16.86 -9.92 -2.81
CA LEU A 53 -16.20 -8.82 -2.13
C LEU A 53 -17.21 -7.71 -1.79
N PRO A 54 -16.96 -6.94 -0.71
CA PRO A 54 -17.77 -5.77 -0.37
C PRO A 54 -17.61 -4.65 -1.41
N ASP A 55 -18.37 -3.57 -1.22
CA ASP A 55 -18.25 -2.31 -1.96
C ASP A 55 -18.33 -2.49 -3.49
N SER A 56 -17.29 -2.10 -4.24
CA SER A 56 -17.21 -2.22 -5.71
C SER A 56 -17.07 -3.66 -6.20
N GLY A 57 -17.00 -4.64 -5.30
CA GLY A 57 -16.74 -6.03 -5.63
C GLY A 57 -15.28 -6.28 -6.06
N MET A 58 -14.37 -5.34 -5.82
CA MET A 58 -12.97 -5.39 -6.24
C MET A 58 -12.04 -4.94 -5.12
N ALA A 59 -10.89 -5.58 -5.01
CA ALA A 59 -9.80 -5.22 -4.11
C ALA A 59 -8.47 -5.31 -4.87
N GLY A 60 -7.63 -4.31 -4.67
CA GLY A 60 -6.28 -4.23 -5.22
C GLY A 60 -5.27 -4.22 -4.09
N ARG A 61 -4.05 -4.67 -4.40
CA ARG A 61 -2.89 -4.50 -3.53
C ARG A 61 -1.61 -4.64 -4.35
N VAL A 62 -0.54 -4.01 -3.88
CA VAL A 62 0.83 -4.35 -4.27
C VAL A 62 1.34 -5.46 -3.35
N THR A 63 1.79 -6.58 -3.92
CA THR A 63 2.28 -7.76 -3.14
C THR A 63 3.79 -7.86 -3.07
N GLY A 64 4.50 -7.08 -3.87
CA GLY A 64 5.95 -6.98 -3.88
C GLY A 64 6.40 -5.97 -4.94
N PRO A 65 7.72 -5.76 -5.09
CA PRO A 65 8.27 -4.90 -6.13
C PRO A 65 7.76 -5.33 -7.50
N GLY A 66 7.19 -4.40 -8.26
CA GLY A 66 6.70 -4.70 -9.61
C GLY A 66 5.45 -5.59 -9.71
N VAL A 67 4.69 -5.84 -8.64
CA VAL A 67 3.50 -6.73 -8.73
C VAL A 67 2.24 -6.08 -8.14
N ILE A 68 1.24 -5.90 -9.00
CA ILE A 68 -0.12 -5.49 -8.61
C ILE A 68 -1.04 -6.72 -8.71
N GLU A 69 -1.74 -7.04 -7.62
CA GLU A 69 -2.79 -8.05 -7.59
C GLU A 69 -4.17 -7.40 -7.47
N VAL A 70 -5.08 -7.77 -8.36
CA VAL A 70 -6.50 -7.44 -8.29
C VAL A 70 -7.33 -8.70 -8.10
N THR A 71 -8.15 -8.70 -7.07
CA THR A 71 -9.18 -9.71 -6.84
C THR A 71 -10.55 -9.09 -7.07
N LEU A 72 -11.38 -9.71 -7.90
CA LEU A 72 -12.70 -9.16 -8.25
C LEU A 72 -13.82 -10.20 -8.22
N THR A 73 -15.03 -9.75 -7.94
CA THR A 73 -16.26 -10.51 -8.07
C THR A 73 -16.80 -10.28 -9.47
N PRO A 74 -16.74 -11.27 -10.39
CA PRO A 74 -17.06 -11.03 -11.81
C PRO A 74 -18.48 -10.45 -11.99
N GLY A 75 -19.46 -10.97 -11.25
CA GLY A 75 -20.86 -10.53 -11.24
C GLY A 75 -21.08 -9.06 -10.89
N ARG A 76 -20.07 -8.39 -10.31
CA ARG A 76 -20.11 -7.00 -9.87
C ARG A 76 -19.03 -6.16 -10.58
N PHE A 77 -18.44 -6.68 -11.64
CA PHE A 77 -17.40 -5.99 -12.37
C PHE A 77 -17.91 -4.64 -12.92
N GLN A 78 -17.13 -3.58 -12.70
CA GLN A 78 -17.42 -2.23 -13.16
C GLN A 78 -16.13 -1.62 -13.72
N PRO A 79 -16.05 -1.31 -15.03
CA PRO A 79 -14.83 -0.75 -15.64
C PRO A 79 -14.30 0.49 -14.93
N ASP A 80 -15.18 1.43 -14.54
CA ASP A 80 -14.75 2.67 -13.91
C ASP A 80 -14.17 2.46 -12.51
N ALA A 81 -14.72 1.51 -11.75
CA ALA A 81 -14.17 1.16 -10.45
C ALA A 81 -12.85 0.40 -10.57
N LEU A 82 -12.67 -0.46 -11.58
CA LEU A 82 -11.37 -1.08 -11.85
C LEU A 82 -10.34 -0.02 -12.25
N ARG A 83 -10.70 0.94 -13.09
CA ARG A 83 -9.82 2.04 -13.51
C ARG A 83 -9.33 2.85 -12.31
N ARG A 84 -10.27 3.28 -11.44
CA ARG A 84 -9.97 3.99 -10.18
C ARG A 84 -9.11 3.16 -9.21
N LEU A 85 -9.30 1.84 -9.19
CA LEU A 85 -8.48 0.95 -8.38
C LEU A 85 -7.05 0.87 -8.93
N LEU A 86 -6.89 0.65 -10.23
CA LEU A 86 -5.57 0.50 -10.85
C LEU A 86 -4.71 1.77 -10.72
N LEU A 87 -5.28 2.96 -10.90
CA LEU A 87 -4.54 4.22 -10.70
C LEU A 87 -4.01 4.35 -9.27
N ARG A 88 -4.75 3.86 -8.28
CA ARG A 88 -4.33 3.85 -6.87
C ARG A 88 -3.20 2.87 -6.64
N GLU A 89 -3.35 1.63 -7.12
CA GLU A 89 -2.31 0.61 -6.99
C GLU A 89 -1.01 1.01 -7.69
N MET A 90 -1.07 1.78 -8.78
CA MET A 90 0.12 2.32 -9.45
C MET A 90 0.88 3.34 -8.58
N VAL A 91 0.17 4.12 -7.75
CA VAL A 91 0.84 4.99 -6.77
C VAL A 91 1.50 4.16 -5.67
N HIS A 92 0.82 3.12 -5.18
CA HIS A 92 1.42 2.20 -4.22
C HIS A 92 2.65 1.48 -4.81
N LEU A 93 2.62 1.14 -6.10
CA LEU A 93 3.73 0.52 -6.81
C LEU A 93 4.94 1.44 -6.81
N LEU A 94 4.77 2.71 -7.23
CA LEU A 94 5.82 3.73 -7.22
C LEU A 94 6.43 3.92 -5.83
N ARG A 95 5.60 3.88 -4.78
CA ARG A 95 6.05 4.07 -3.39
C ARG A 95 6.70 2.83 -2.78
N THR A 96 6.29 1.63 -3.19
CA THR A 96 6.85 0.36 -2.68
C THR A 96 8.27 0.13 -3.19
N ASP A 97 8.58 0.60 -4.41
CA ASP A 97 9.93 0.53 -4.99
C ASP A 97 10.91 1.52 -4.32
N ARG A 98 10.45 2.38 -3.40
CA ARG A 98 11.32 3.27 -2.63
C ARG A 98 12.14 2.48 -1.60
N PRO A 99 13.47 2.72 -1.51
CA PRO A 99 14.29 2.21 -0.42
C PRO A 99 13.66 2.54 0.94
N GLY A 100 13.43 1.51 1.76
CA GLY A 100 12.80 1.63 3.08
C GLY A 100 11.30 1.31 3.16
N GLY A 101 10.61 1.04 2.04
CA GLY A 101 9.19 0.60 2.02
C GLY A 101 8.20 1.60 2.66
N ILE A 102 6.97 1.14 2.96
CA ILE A 102 5.95 1.89 3.73
C ILE A 102 5.87 1.32 5.17
N PRO A 103 6.85 1.58 6.06
CA PRO A 103 6.92 0.86 7.32
C PRO A 103 6.10 1.51 8.43
N SER A 104 5.78 2.81 8.37
CA SER A 104 5.07 3.51 9.46
C SER A 104 3.61 3.83 9.12
N LEU A 105 2.80 4.11 10.14
CA LEU A 105 1.42 4.56 9.97
C LEU A 105 1.36 5.84 9.11
N GLY A 106 2.25 6.80 9.35
CA GLY A 106 2.31 8.04 8.59
C GLY A 106 2.58 7.79 7.11
N GLU A 107 3.52 6.89 6.78
CA GLU A 107 3.80 6.50 5.40
C GLU A 107 2.58 5.84 4.73
N ALA A 108 1.84 4.99 5.46
CA ALA A 108 0.65 4.34 4.92
C ALA A 108 -0.50 5.34 4.69
N VAL A 109 -0.76 6.22 5.66
CA VAL A 109 -1.79 7.27 5.55
C VAL A 109 -1.48 8.22 4.38
N VAL A 110 -0.22 8.65 4.24
CA VAL A 110 0.22 9.50 3.12
C VAL A 110 0.13 8.75 1.79
N SER A 111 0.52 7.47 1.75
CA SER A 111 0.42 6.65 0.55
C SER A 111 -1.03 6.52 0.07
N GLU A 112 -1.98 6.24 0.96
CA GLU A 112 -3.41 6.16 0.62
C GLU A 112 -3.95 7.53 0.17
N GLY A 113 -3.57 8.60 0.87
CA GLY A 113 -3.96 9.96 0.53
C GLY A 113 -3.49 10.37 -0.87
N LEU A 114 -2.21 10.14 -1.18
CA LEU A 114 -1.64 10.42 -2.50
C LEU A 114 -2.31 9.56 -3.58
N ALA A 115 -2.58 8.29 -3.30
CA ALA A 115 -3.19 7.39 -4.26
C ALA A 115 -4.65 7.78 -4.58
N GLY A 116 -5.42 8.23 -3.57
CA GLY A 116 -6.76 8.79 -3.75
C GLY A 116 -6.75 10.10 -4.53
N GLN A 117 -5.89 11.04 -4.14
CA GLN A 117 -5.75 12.33 -4.82
C GLN A 117 -5.24 12.18 -6.27
N PHE A 118 -4.35 11.24 -6.53
CA PHE A 118 -3.85 10.94 -7.88
C PHE A 118 -4.99 10.42 -8.76
N ALA A 119 -5.74 9.43 -8.28
CA ALA A 119 -6.88 8.89 -9.02
C ALA A 119 -7.93 9.99 -9.30
N GLN A 120 -8.16 10.90 -8.35
CA GLN A 120 -9.07 12.03 -8.53
C GLN A 120 -8.51 13.06 -9.52
N ALA A 121 -7.23 13.41 -9.47
CA ALA A 121 -6.61 14.36 -10.38
C ALA A 121 -6.62 13.86 -11.84
N VAL A 122 -6.35 12.57 -12.06
CA VAL A 122 -6.31 11.94 -13.39
C VAL A 122 -7.71 11.77 -13.99
N LEU A 123 -8.70 11.39 -13.18
CA LEU A 123 -10.05 11.11 -13.67
C LEU A 123 -11.01 12.30 -13.59
N GLY A 124 -10.67 13.31 -12.80
CA GLY A 124 -11.56 14.40 -12.41
C GLY A 124 -12.74 13.94 -11.55
N GLY A 125 -13.58 14.92 -11.22
CA GLY A 125 -14.82 14.72 -10.45
C GLY A 125 -14.61 14.57 -8.95
N GLU A 126 -15.61 13.98 -8.31
CA GLU A 126 -15.65 13.76 -6.86
C GLU A 126 -14.65 12.67 -6.42
N ALA A 127 -14.23 12.76 -5.16
CA ALA A 127 -13.41 11.74 -4.52
C ALA A 127 -14.14 10.39 -4.45
N ASP A 128 -13.38 9.29 -4.43
CA ASP A 128 -13.94 7.95 -4.18
C ASP A 128 -14.62 7.93 -2.79
N ALA A 129 -15.69 7.15 -2.63
CA ALA A 129 -16.41 7.04 -1.35
C ALA A 129 -15.50 6.62 -0.18
N ARG A 130 -14.42 5.89 -0.50
CA ARG A 130 -13.36 5.51 0.45
C ARG A 130 -12.53 6.70 0.93
N ASP A 131 -12.24 7.62 0.02
CA ASP A 131 -11.40 8.79 0.25
C ASP A 131 -12.22 9.95 0.87
N ALA A 132 -13.49 10.07 0.49
CA ALA A 132 -14.46 11.00 1.08
C ALA A 132 -14.94 10.60 2.49
N MET A 133 -14.47 9.44 3.00
CA MET A 133 -14.83 8.95 4.33
C MET A 133 -14.40 9.94 5.41
N ARG A 134 -15.34 10.43 6.23
CA ARG A 134 -15.00 11.28 7.38
C ARG A 134 -14.54 10.41 8.57
N PRO A 135 -13.29 10.54 9.04
CA PRO A 135 -12.81 9.82 10.21
C PRO A 135 -13.60 10.16 11.47
N ALA A 136 -13.67 9.21 12.42
CA ALA A 136 -14.28 9.47 13.72
C ALA A 136 -13.46 10.50 14.52
N GLN A 137 -14.12 11.23 15.43
CA GLN A 137 -13.47 12.22 16.28
C GLN A 137 -12.30 11.59 17.05
N GLY A 138 -11.16 12.29 17.11
CA GLY A 138 -9.94 11.80 17.76
C GLY A 138 -9.06 10.86 16.91
N SER A 139 -9.56 10.32 15.79
CA SER A 139 -8.74 9.47 14.90
C SER A 139 -7.52 10.21 14.35
N LEU A 140 -7.68 11.50 14.05
CA LEU A 140 -6.58 12.35 13.57
C LEU A 140 -5.49 12.54 14.65
N ARG A 141 -5.89 12.79 15.91
CA ARG A 141 -4.95 12.85 17.04
C ARG A 141 -4.24 11.52 17.24
N GLN A 142 -4.98 10.41 17.16
CA GLN A 142 -4.40 9.08 17.27
C GLN A 142 -3.40 8.81 16.14
N ALA A 143 -3.69 9.22 14.92
CA ALA A 143 -2.77 9.09 13.79
C ALA A 143 -1.49 9.91 14.00
N ALA A 144 -1.62 11.14 14.52
CA ALA A 144 -0.48 11.98 14.87
C ALA A 144 0.41 11.34 15.95
N ASN A 145 -0.18 10.77 17.00
CA ASN A 145 0.56 10.12 18.08
C ASN A 145 1.27 8.84 17.62
N LEU A 146 0.70 8.13 16.64
CA LEU A 146 1.25 6.88 16.12
C LEU A 146 2.02 7.06 14.79
N TRP A 147 2.29 8.30 14.38
CA TRP A 147 2.79 8.63 13.04
C TRP A 147 4.04 7.85 12.64
N ALA A 148 5.01 7.74 13.54
CA ALA A 148 6.26 7.04 13.32
C ALA A 148 6.20 5.54 13.65
N ARG A 149 5.10 5.05 14.23
CA ARG A 149 4.98 3.65 14.66
C ARG A 149 4.93 2.72 13.46
N ARG A 150 5.70 1.64 13.54
CA ARG A 150 5.81 0.61 12.50
C ARG A 150 5.03 -0.66 12.79
N ASP A 151 4.58 -0.82 14.03
CA ASP A 151 3.82 -1.95 14.54
C ASP A 151 2.32 -1.61 14.68
N TYR A 152 1.82 -0.69 13.87
CA TYR A 152 0.40 -0.36 13.83
C TYR A 152 -0.39 -1.49 13.17
N ASP A 153 -1.65 -1.66 13.57
CA ASP A 153 -2.55 -2.63 12.92
C ASP A 153 -3.13 -2.04 11.62
N HIS A 154 -2.55 -2.42 10.48
CA HIS A 154 -3.03 -1.97 9.18
C HIS A 154 -4.51 -2.28 8.93
N ASP A 155 -4.99 -3.41 9.44
CA ASP A 155 -6.37 -3.81 9.23
C ASP A 155 -7.36 -3.03 10.09
N GLU A 156 -6.94 -2.60 11.28
CA GLU A 156 -7.70 -1.66 12.10
C GLU A 156 -7.87 -0.33 11.35
N TRP A 157 -6.77 0.26 10.87
CA TRP A 157 -6.78 1.59 10.25
C TRP A 157 -7.49 1.66 8.89
N PHE A 158 -7.30 0.66 8.03
CA PHE A 158 -7.67 0.73 6.62
C PHE A 158 -8.81 -0.24 6.26
N SER A 159 -8.83 -1.43 6.84
CA SER A 159 -9.80 -2.50 6.50
C SER A 159 -11.07 -2.47 7.36
N GLY A 160 -11.06 -1.73 8.47
CA GLY A 160 -12.14 -1.68 9.46
C GLY A 160 -12.27 -2.96 10.29
N ARG A 161 -11.16 -3.71 10.48
CA ARG A 161 -11.12 -4.84 11.40
C ARG A 161 -10.65 -4.33 12.75
N GLY A 162 -11.57 -4.06 13.67
CA GLY A 162 -11.24 -3.55 14.99
C GLY A 162 -12.23 -2.48 15.43
N ARG A 163 -11.73 -1.44 16.12
CA ARG A 163 -12.57 -0.36 16.68
C ARG A 163 -12.73 0.81 15.72
N MET A 164 -11.87 0.92 14.72
CA MET A 164 -11.94 1.98 13.73
C MET A 164 -12.93 1.65 12.62
N ARG A 165 -13.54 2.69 12.06
CA ARG A 165 -14.39 2.56 10.89
C ARG A 165 -13.52 2.21 9.68
N ARG A 166 -14.01 1.31 8.83
CA ARG A 166 -13.40 1.07 7.51
C ARG A 166 -13.20 2.40 6.77
N GLY A 167 -12.03 2.61 6.17
CA GLY A 167 -11.76 3.85 5.46
C GLY A 167 -11.15 4.97 6.32
N THR A 168 -10.93 4.76 7.62
CA THR A 168 -10.41 5.82 8.50
C THR A 168 -9.05 6.33 8.04
N GLY A 169 -8.10 5.45 7.72
CA GLY A 169 -6.79 5.86 7.23
C GLY A 169 -6.85 6.58 5.88
N GLN A 170 -7.68 6.10 4.94
CA GLN A 170 -7.90 6.74 3.64
C GLN A 170 -8.47 8.15 3.78
N GLY A 171 -9.50 8.31 4.62
CA GLY A 171 -10.13 9.59 4.87
C GLY A 171 -9.20 10.61 5.54
N ILE A 172 -8.31 10.16 6.44
CA ILE A 172 -7.27 11.03 7.02
C ILE A 172 -6.27 11.41 5.93
N GLY A 173 -5.77 10.44 5.16
CA GLY A 173 -4.78 10.66 4.11
C GLY A 173 -5.27 11.64 3.05
N HIS A 174 -6.48 11.44 2.53
CA HIS A 174 -7.05 12.31 1.49
C HIS A 174 -7.17 13.77 1.95
N ARG A 175 -7.67 13.99 3.17
CA ARG A 175 -7.75 15.33 3.80
C ARG A 175 -6.37 15.94 4.03
N LEU A 176 -5.41 15.15 4.48
CA LEU A 176 -4.04 15.60 4.73
C LEU A 176 -3.36 16.12 3.47
N ILE A 177 -3.45 15.35 2.38
CA ILE A 177 -2.86 15.77 1.10
C ILE A 177 -3.61 16.99 0.53
N ALA A 178 -4.93 17.04 0.65
CA ALA A 178 -5.70 18.24 0.25
C ALA A 178 -5.25 19.50 1.02
N GLU A 179 -5.08 19.37 2.33
CA GLU A 179 -4.61 20.47 3.21
C GLU A 179 -3.19 20.92 2.86
N HIS A 180 -2.33 19.99 2.45
CA HIS A 180 -0.98 20.29 1.99
C HIS A 180 -1.00 21.10 0.68
N LEU A 181 -1.72 20.59 -0.33
CA LEU A 181 -1.81 21.22 -1.65
C LEU A 181 -2.44 22.62 -1.58
N ALA A 182 -3.41 22.84 -0.68
CA ALA A 182 -4.01 24.16 -0.47
C ALA A 182 -3.01 25.23 0.02
N HIS A 183 -1.87 24.82 0.59
CA HIS A 183 -0.88 25.70 1.21
C HIS A 183 0.51 25.63 0.56
N ALA A 184 0.67 24.85 -0.51
CA ALA A 184 1.90 24.72 -1.27
C ALA A 184 1.68 25.10 -2.75
N PRO A 185 1.44 26.40 -3.05
CA PRO A 185 1.17 26.84 -4.42
C PRO A 185 2.42 26.60 -5.28
N GLY A 186 2.33 25.62 -6.18
CA GLY A 186 3.45 25.18 -7.03
C GLY A 186 3.73 23.69 -6.94
N GLU A 187 3.19 23.01 -5.93
CA GLU A 187 3.19 21.56 -5.85
C GLU A 187 1.88 20.99 -6.39
N ASP A 188 1.96 19.80 -6.98
CA ASP A 188 0.81 19.02 -7.37
C ASP A 188 0.96 17.58 -6.84
N VAL A 189 -0.07 16.76 -7.04
CA VAL A 189 -0.04 15.38 -6.57
C VAL A 189 1.11 14.59 -7.22
N MET A 190 1.44 14.90 -8.48
CA MET A 190 2.46 14.18 -9.26
C MET A 190 3.85 14.43 -8.71
N SER A 191 4.16 15.68 -8.36
CA SER A 191 5.45 16.04 -7.74
C SER A 191 5.63 15.46 -6.34
N LEU A 192 4.53 15.09 -5.67
CA LEU A 192 4.52 14.59 -4.30
C LEU A 192 4.47 13.07 -4.15
N LEU A 193 4.34 12.30 -5.24
CA LEU A 193 4.13 10.85 -5.17
C LEU A 193 5.22 10.10 -4.39
N LEU A 194 6.45 10.62 -4.39
CA LEU A 194 7.60 10.04 -3.70
C LEU A 194 7.98 10.77 -2.40
N ALA A 195 7.22 11.80 -2.00
CA ALA A 195 7.49 12.53 -0.77
C ALA A 195 7.34 11.62 0.47
N SER A 196 8.22 11.83 1.45
CA SER A 196 8.14 11.15 2.74
C SER A 196 6.95 11.65 3.55
N ALA A 197 6.50 10.82 4.50
CA ALA A 197 5.42 11.20 5.38
C ALA A 197 5.73 12.45 6.21
N ASP A 198 7.00 12.67 6.56
CA ASP A 198 7.41 13.82 7.38
C ASP A 198 7.21 15.17 6.69
N SER A 199 7.28 15.22 5.35
CA SER A 199 6.97 16.42 4.57
C SER A 199 5.54 16.92 4.80
N PHE A 200 4.63 16.04 5.25
CA PHE A 200 3.22 16.36 5.48
C PHE A 200 2.91 16.73 6.95
N ARG A 201 3.90 16.72 7.86
CA ARG A 201 3.70 17.14 9.26
C ARG A 201 3.13 18.56 9.41
N PRO A 202 3.56 19.57 8.62
CA PRO A 202 2.95 20.90 8.69
C PRO A 202 1.45 20.87 8.39
N ALA A 203 1.02 20.11 7.39
CA ALA A 203 -0.39 19.94 7.05
C ALA A 203 -1.16 19.19 8.16
N LEU A 204 -0.55 18.17 8.75
CA LEU A 204 -1.13 17.44 9.88
C LEU A 204 -1.39 18.37 11.08
N ARG A 205 -0.42 19.23 11.42
CA ARG A 205 -0.57 20.21 12.51
C ARG A 205 -1.69 21.21 12.23
N ARG A 206 -1.84 21.68 10.99
CA ARG A 206 -2.97 22.55 10.60
C ARG A 206 -4.31 21.85 10.74
N LEU A 207 -4.44 20.60 10.26
CA LEU A 207 -5.67 19.82 10.43
C LEU A 207 -6.04 19.61 11.91
N LEU A 208 -5.05 19.32 12.77
CA LEU A 208 -5.27 19.20 14.21
C LEU A 208 -5.78 20.53 14.80
N ALA A 209 -5.16 21.65 14.43
CA ALA A 209 -5.58 22.98 14.88
C ALA A 209 -7.02 23.31 14.43
N THR A 210 -7.41 22.97 13.20
CA THR A 210 -8.79 23.14 12.72
C THR A 210 -9.81 22.31 13.50
N GLU A 211 -9.42 21.14 14.02
CA GLU A 211 -10.26 20.30 14.87
C GLU A 211 -10.23 20.72 16.36
N GLY A 212 -9.54 21.82 16.70
CA GLY A 212 -9.38 22.30 18.08
C GLY A 212 -8.51 21.35 18.92
N ILE A 213 -7.59 20.64 18.28
CA ILE A 213 -6.71 19.65 18.91
C ILE A 213 -5.31 20.25 19.02
N GLU A 214 -4.79 20.38 20.24
CA GLU A 214 -3.37 20.66 20.45
C GLU A 214 -2.52 19.54 19.82
N ALA A 215 -1.53 19.92 19.01
CA ALA A 215 -0.64 18.97 18.37
C ALA A 215 0.22 18.27 19.43
N PRO A 216 0.52 16.95 19.27
CA PRO A 216 1.47 16.30 20.16
C PRO A 216 2.82 17.01 20.09
N GLU A 217 3.38 17.33 21.26
CA GLU A 217 4.73 17.88 21.40
C GLU A 217 5.72 16.84 20.84
N GLU A 218 6.56 17.24 19.89
CA GLU A 218 7.69 16.41 19.47
C GLU A 218 8.66 16.34 20.64
N GLU A 219 8.98 15.13 21.13
CA GLU A 219 10.08 14.92 22.05
C GLU A 219 11.35 15.48 21.40
N ALA A 220 11.75 16.67 21.82
CA ALA A 220 12.99 17.30 21.40
C ALA A 220 14.14 16.35 21.76
N GLU A 221 14.92 15.94 20.78
CA GLU A 221 16.22 15.31 21.00
C GLU A 221 17.07 16.27 21.82
N VAL A 222 17.17 16.01 23.12
CA VAL A 222 18.13 16.67 24.00
C VAL A 222 19.48 15.98 23.76
N SER A 223 20.31 16.61 22.95
CA SER A 223 21.74 16.31 22.85
C SER A 223 22.53 17.60 23.05
N GLU A 224 22.38 18.20 24.23
CA GLU A 224 23.34 19.15 24.80
C GLU A 224 24.19 18.43 25.86
N ALA A 225 25.32 17.89 25.42
CA ALA A 225 26.52 17.57 26.18
C ALA A 225 27.57 17.21 25.12
N GLU A 226 28.71 17.85 24.91
CA GLU A 226 29.61 18.52 25.85
C GLU A 226 30.28 19.71 25.14
N ALA A 227 30.17 20.91 25.72
CA ALA A 227 31.07 22.00 25.46
C ALA A 227 31.37 22.68 26.80
N GLU A 228 32.50 22.30 27.42
CA GLU A 228 33.46 23.20 28.09
C GLU A 228 34.32 22.43 29.10
N GLN A 229 35.60 22.28 28.73
CA GLN A 229 36.81 22.33 29.57
C GLN A 229 37.97 21.91 28.65
N THR A 230 39.07 22.64 28.41
CA THR A 230 39.68 23.80 29.04
C THR A 230 40.75 24.32 28.05
N GLN A 231 40.81 25.63 27.80
CA GLN A 231 41.99 26.25 27.19
C GLN A 231 43.15 26.25 28.19
N ALA A 232 44.36 25.84 27.78
CA ALA A 232 45.54 26.72 27.78
C ALA A 232 46.85 25.98 27.41
N SER A 233 47.59 26.63 26.51
CA SER A 233 49.07 26.74 26.45
C SER A 233 49.84 25.77 25.54
N GLY A 234 50.44 26.35 24.48
CA GLY A 234 51.87 26.23 24.22
C GLY A 234 52.32 25.31 23.08
N GLU A 235 52.60 25.90 21.91
CA GLU A 235 53.64 25.41 21.00
C GLU A 235 55.02 25.43 21.72
N PRO A 236 55.96 24.53 21.36
CA PRO A 236 56.89 24.88 20.28
C PRO A 236 57.28 23.75 19.31
N GLU A 237 57.63 24.23 18.13
CA GLU A 237 58.50 23.76 17.05
C GLU A 237 59.54 22.63 17.28
N VAL A 238 59.68 21.82 16.21
CA VAL A 238 60.81 21.02 15.67
C VAL A 238 61.61 20.01 16.51
N SER A 239 61.65 18.76 16.01
CA SER A 239 62.91 18.16 15.51
C SER A 239 62.67 16.87 14.70
N GLU A 240 63.37 16.78 13.57
CA GLU A 240 63.55 15.59 12.74
C GLU A 240 64.24 14.47 13.51
N LEU A 241 63.92 13.21 13.19
CA LEU A 241 64.94 12.22 12.81
C LEU A 241 64.30 10.99 12.15
N ASP A 242 64.85 10.75 10.97
CA ASP A 242 64.67 9.67 10.01
C ASP A 242 65.09 8.28 10.58
N VAL A 243 64.81 7.24 9.79
CA VAL A 243 65.65 6.05 9.51
C VAL A 243 64.87 4.71 9.48
N THR A 244 64.68 4.27 8.22
CA THR A 244 64.68 2.87 7.70
C THR A 244 63.47 1.98 8.00
N GLY A 245 63.01 1.08 7.13
CA GLY A 245 63.46 0.54 5.84
C GLY A 245 62.52 -0.66 5.58
N LYS A 246 61.83 -0.69 4.43
CA LYS A 246 62.15 -1.49 3.24
C LYS A 246 61.81 -3.00 3.33
N ASP A 247 61.02 -3.45 2.35
CA ASP A 247 60.90 -4.81 1.78
C ASP A 247 60.32 -5.92 2.69
N ALA A 248 59.58 -6.95 2.27
CA ALA A 248 58.91 -7.36 1.03
C ALA A 248 58.07 -8.64 1.35
N LEU A 249 57.09 -8.94 0.50
CA LEU A 249 56.63 -10.25 -0.02
C LEU A 249 56.74 -11.55 0.81
N SER A 250 55.60 -12.29 0.88
CA SER A 250 55.38 -13.73 0.56
C SER A 250 54.28 -14.29 1.48
N GLU A 251 53.10 -14.68 0.99
CA GLU A 251 52.72 -15.99 0.40
C GLU A 251 52.74 -17.19 1.36
N ASP A 252 51.61 -17.92 1.28
CA ASP A 252 51.33 -19.31 1.60
C ASP A 252 51.27 -19.86 3.04
N GLY A 253 50.09 -20.39 3.37
CA GLY A 253 49.99 -21.85 3.38
C GLY A 253 49.23 -22.51 4.53
N SER A 254 48.20 -23.30 4.16
CA SER A 254 47.58 -24.44 4.88
C SER A 254 46.77 -24.10 6.13
N GLY A 255 45.56 -24.59 6.36
CA GLY A 255 44.87 -25.87 6.13
C GLY A 255 44.01 -26.03 7.41
N ASP A 256 42.91 -26.76 7.55
CA ASP A 256 42.23 -27.84 6.86
C ASP A 256 40.94 -28.02 7.71
N GLU A 257 39.79 -28.34 7.09
CA GLU A 257 38.67 -29.13 7.66
C GLU A 257 37.34 -28.85 6.91
N LEU A 258 36.92 -29.89 6.18
CA LEU A 258 35.59 -30.20 5.68
C LEU A 258 34.69 -30.72 6.84
N PRO A 259 33.34 -30.87 6.73
CA PRO A 259 32.65 -31.29 5.51
C PRO A 259 31.26 -30.71 5.18
N VAL A 260 30.92 -31.00 3.92
CA VAL A 260 29.63 -30.95 3.24
C VAL A 260 28.59 -31.82 3.96
N GLY A 261 27.38 -31.27 4.14
CA GLY A 261 26.17 -31.97 4.58
C GLY A 261 24.95 -31.36 3.89
N ASP A 262 24.21 -32.24 3.22
CA ASP A 262 23.09 -32.04 2.29
C ASP A 262 21.72 -31.91 3.02
N GLY A 263 20.68 -31.44 2.30
CA GLY A 263 19.25 -31.51 2.69
C GLY A 263 18.71 -30.27 3.41
N ASP A 264 17.91 -29.40 2.81
CA ASP A 264 16.46 -29.58 2.50
C ASP A 264 15.63 -30.00 3.73
N GLU A 265 14.84 -29.07 4.27
CA GLU A 265 13.41 -29.28 4.56
C GLU A 265 12.79 -28.04 5.23
N THR A 266 11.86 -27.45 4.48
CA THR A 266 10.85 -26.49 4.89
C THR A 266 9.93 -27.08 5.96
N LYS A 267 9.69 -26.34 7.05
CA LYS A 267 8.59 -26.64 8.00
C LYS A 267 7.41 -25.70 7.76
N GLU A 268 6.52 -26.11 6.85
CA GLU A 268 5.12 -25.69 6.88
C GLU A 268 4.39 -26.42 8.02
N LEU A 269 3.78 -25.66 8.92
CA LEU A 269 2.82 -26.17 9.91
C LEU A 269 1.41 -26.09 9.33
N ILE A 270 0.97 -27.18 8.71
CA ILE A 270 -0.42 -27.45 8.37
C ILE A 270 -1.10 -28.05 9.60
N ALA A 271 -2.00 -27.29 10.25
CA ALA A 271 -2.95 -27.83 11.20
C ALA A 271 -4.29 -28.07 10.49
N SER A 272 -4.47 -29.32 10.07
CA SER A 272 -5.73 -29.92 9.65
C SER A 272 -6.72 -29.96 10.82
N ARG A 273 -7.95 -29.49 10.61
CA ARG A 273 -9.13 -29.97 11.33
C ARG A 273 -10.25 -30.28 10.36
N ASP A 274 -10.29 -31.57 10.07
CA ASP A 274 -11.40 -32.36 9.56
C ASP A 274 -12.63 -32.20 10.45
N THR A 275 -13.76 -31.79 9.88
CA THR A 275 -15.11 -32.05 10.42
C THR A 275 -16.01 -32.43 9.26
N GLY A 276 -16.04 -33.73 8.96
CA GLY A 276 -17.04 -34.33 8.10
C GLY A 276 -18.46 -34.13 8.64
N GLY A 277 -19.36 -33.71 7.76
CA GLY A 277 -20.81 -33.67 7.95
C GLY A 277 -21.50 -33.77 6.58
N PRO A 278 -22.58 -34.56 6.44
CA PRO A 278 -22.95 -35.21 5.19
C PRO A 278 -23.72 -34.31 4.21
N ALA A 279 -23.59 -34.65 2.93
CA ALA A 279 -24.29 -34.03 1.80
C ALA A 279 -25.82 -34.28 1.82
N PRO A 280 -26.65 -33.29 1.46
CA PRO A 280 -28.05 -33.55 1.12
C PRO A 280 -28.17 -34.09 -0.32
N SER A 281 -28.87 -35.22 -0.45
CA SER A 281 -29.24 -35.85 -1.72
C SER A 281 -30.32 -35.06 -2.48
N PRO A 282 -30.39 -35.16 -3.82
CA PRO A 282 -31.29 -34.36 -4.66
C PRO A 282 -32.70 -34.98 -4.76
N ALA A 283 -33.73 -34.20 -4.43
CA ALA A 283 -35.11 -34.56 -4.74
C ALA A 283 -35.47 -34.14 -6.17
N GLY A 284 -35.65 -35.15 -7.04
CA GLY A 284 -36.27 -35.03 -8.36
C GLY A 284 -37.81 -34.91 -8.30
N PRO A 285 -38.49 -35.00 -9.45
CA PRO A 285 -39.48 -34.01 -9.89
C PRO A 285 -40.93 -34.36 -9.49
N ARG A 286 -41.78 -33.34 -9.41
CA ARG A 286 -43.24 -33.51 -9.44
C ARG A 286 -43.82 -32.85 -10.68
N THR A 287 -44.39 -33.70 -11.52
CA THR A 287 -45.22 -33.37 -12.68
C THR A 287 -46.69 -33.25 -12.28
N SER A 288 -47.42 -32.54 -13.16
CA SER A 288 -48.85 -32.66 -13.48
C SER A 288 -49.90 -31.97 -12.61
N GLY A 289 -50.72 -31.15 -13.29
CA GLY A 289 -52.14 -30.96 -12.96
C GLY A 289 -52.68 -29.54 -13.12
N GLY A 290 -53.03 -29.11 -14.34
CA GLY A 290 -54.12 -28.13 -14.54
C GLY A 290 -55.49 -28.75 -14.19
N PRO A 291 -56.65 -28.08 -14.36
CA PRO A 291 -56.93 -27.10 -15.41
C PRO A 291 -57.83 -25.88 -15.05
N ALA A 292 -57.96 -24.97 -16.04
CA ALA A 292 -59.12 -24.17 -16.47
C ALA A 292 -59.91 -23.27 -15.47
N GLY A 293 -59.99 -21.98 -15.82
CA GLY A 293 -60.97 -21.02 -15.30
C GLY A 293 -60.76 -19.62 -15.87
N ASP A 294 -61.52 -19.31 -16.92
CA ASP A 294 -61.60 -18.07 -17.73
C ASP A 294 -62.39 -16.93 -17.00
N PRO A 295 -62.78 -15.83 -17.67
CA PRO A 295 -62.11 -14.52 -17.80
C PRO A 295 -62.78 -13.41 -16.96
N ARG A 296 -62.09 -12.26 -16.78
CA ARG A 296 -62.61 -10.89 -16.96
C ARG A 296 -61.69 -9.85 -16.29
N ASP A 297 -61.74 -8.67 -16.90
CA ASP A 297 -61.41 -7.33 -16.36
C ASP A 297 -59.99 -6.75 -16.59
N ILE A 298 -59.98 -5.89 -17.62
CA ILE A 298 -59.27 -4.61 -17.82
C ILE A 298 -57.82 -4.67 -18.33
#